data_AF-A0A2N1VBA6-F1
#
_entry.id   AF-A0A2N1VBA6-F1
#
_cell.length_a   1.000
_cell.length_b   1.000
_cell.length_c   1.000
_cell.angle_alpha   90.00
_cell.angle_beta   90.00
_cell.angle_gamma   90.00
#
_symmetry.space_group_name_H-M   'P 1'
#
loop_
_entity.id
_entity.type
_entity.pdbx_description
1 polymer ?
#
loop_
_entity_poly.entity_id
_entity_poly.type
_entity_poly.pdbx_seq_one_letter_code
_entity_poly.pdbx_strand_id
1 'polypeptide(L)'
;MEKVFLEWTYIPKTYFENDIIVENDQIHLLISNGIAKMELKNYNPQIKASHQEYNNFIESHFISRMIENRIDYTIKEGATIIEHDDGHTEVILKPETITITVTLPNPKVKITGFDKDGNINYDSEEEERKKQQEFLSKIQNVLDKDEIVPHIIESYKNSIRFPKEELIYLYEIIDALQTYFKGKSEAIGRLKISTEDWSELGRICNNLPLKQGRHRGQMIGKLKDSKEGELEKARDISRKILRSFINYLNQS
;
A
#
# COMPACT_ATOMS: atom_id res chain seq x y z
N MET A 1 28.72 6.13 19.47
CA MET A 1 27.33 6.46 19.17
C MET A 1 26.58 5.17 18.93
N GLU A 2 25.60 4.88 19.78
CA GLU A 2 24.73 3.70 19.62
C GLU A 2 23.98 3.78 18.29
N LYS A 3 23.89 2.66 17.56
CA LYS A 3 23.07 2.56 16.35
C LYS A 3 21.80 1.82 16.67
N VAL A 4 20.67 2.32 16.17
CA VAL A 4 19.38 1.68 16.36
C VAL A 4 18.78 1.30 15.03
N PHE A 5 18.39 0.04 14.92
CA PHE A 5 17.71 -0.51 13.77
C PHE A 5 16.30 -0.99 14.14
N LEU A 6 15.35 -0.69 13.28
CA LEU A 6 14.03 -1.27 13.29
C LEU A 6 13.91 -2.24 12.13
N GLU A 7 13.41 -3.44 12.38
CA GLU A 7 13.26 -4.48 11.36
C GLU A 7 11.80 -4.94 11.25
N TRP A 8 11.36 -5.13 10.01
CA TRP A 8 10.11 -5.77 9.65
C TRP A 8 10.38 -6.94 8.72
N THR A 9 9.52 -7.95 8.79
CA THR A 9 9.53 -9.08 7.84
C THR A 9 8.31 -9.00 6.96
N TYR A 10 8.44 -9.34 5.68
CA TYR A 10 7.33 -9.30 4.74
C TYR A 10 7.27 -10.49 3.78
N ILE A 11 6.05 -10.82 3.36
CA ILE A 11 5.72 -11.89 2.41
C ILE A 11 4.72 -11.33 1.38
N PRO A 12 4.89 -11.63 0.09
CA PRO A 12 5.96 -12.44 -0.50
C PRO A 12 7.32 -11.72 -0.52
N LYS A 13 8.43 -12.46 -0.50
CA LYS A 13 9.78 -11.86 -0.61
C LYS A 13 9.98 -11.10 -1.93
N THR A 14 9.31 -11.57 -2.98
CA THR A 14 9.24 -10.99 -4.32
C THR A 14 8.21 -9.87 -4.42
N TYR A 15 7.67 -9.38 -3.29
CA TYR A 15 6.66 -8.33 -3.31
C TYR A 15 7.19 -7.10 -4.07
N PHE A 16 8.40 -6.63 -3.74
CA PHE A 16 9.13 -5.63 -4.51
C PHE A 16 10.03 -6.30 -5.54
N GLU A 17 10.01 -5.78 -6.77
CA GLU A 17 10.88 -6.26 -7.87
C GLU A 17 12.34 -5.85 -7.69
N ASN A 18 12.57 -4.70 -7.07
CA ASN A 18 13.88 -4.13 -6.82
C ASN A 18 14.00 -3.73 -5.35
N ASP A 19 15.23 -3.68 -4.86
CA ASP A 19 15.52 -3.15 -3.53
C ASP A 19 15.05 -1.70 -3.42
N ILE A 20 14.40 -1.37 -2.30
CA ILE A 20 14.06 0.01 -1.98
C ILE A 20 15.11 0.54 -1.02
N ILE A 21 15.74 1.64 -1.38
CA ILE A 21 16.68 2.37 -0.54
C ILE A 21 16.13 3.78 -0.35
N VAL A 22 15.87 4.16 0.90
CA VAL A 22 15.51 5.54 1.26
C VAL A 22 16.56 6.06 2.23
N GLU A 23 17.13 7.21 1.92
CA GLU A 23 18.13 7.85 2.76
C GLU A 23 17.81 9.32 2.92
N ASN A 24 17.82 9.79 4.18
CA ASN A 24 17.76 11.20 4.54
C ASN A 24 18.59 11.45 5.82
N ASP A 25 18.48 12.64 6.39
CA ASP A 25 19.24 13.05 7.59
C ASP A 25 18.81 12.30 8.86
N GLN A 26 17.63 11.68 8.87
CA GLN A 26 17.05 11.01 10.02
C GLN A 26 17.15 9.49 9.92
N ILE A 27 17.00 8.92 8.72
CA ILE A 27 16.90 7.48 8.51
C ILE A 27 17.70 6.99 7.31
N HIS A 28 18.08 5.72 7.36
CA HIS A 28 18.49 4.93 6.21
C HIS A 28 17.68 3.62 6.20
N LEU A 29 16.77 3.48 5.24
CA LEU A 29 15.89 2.33 5.06
C LEU A 29 16.34 1.49 3.86
N LEU A 30 16.42 0.18 4.07
CA LEU A 30 16.59 -0.84 3.04
C LEU A 30 15.41 -1.82 3.10
N ILE A 31 14.69 -2.01 2.00
CA ILE A 31 13.70 -3.09 1.85
C ILE A 31 14.22 -4.06 0.80
N SER A 32 14.53 -5.28 1.22
CA SER A 32 15.10 -6.31 0.35
C SER A 32 14.87 -7.71 0.91
N ASN A 33 14.67 -8.70 0.03
CA ASN A 33 14.69 -10.13 0.36
C ASN A 33 13.73 -10.57 1.50
N GLY A 34 12.59 -9.89 1.67
CA GLY A 34 11.61 -10.19 2.72
C GLY A 34 11.88 -9.48 4.05
N ILE A 35 12.84 -8.55 4.08
CA ILE A 35 13.19 -7.76 5.26
C ILE A 35 13.13 -6.27 4.90
N ALA A 36 12.47 -5.47 5.72
CA ALA A 36 12.66 -4.02 5.74
C ALA A 36 13.48 -3.67 6.98
N LYS A 37 14.60 -2.97 6.81
CA LYS A 37 15.51 -2.56 7.89
C LYS A 37 15.73 -1.07 7.83
N MET A 38 15.43 -0.37 8.92
CA MET A 38 15.59 1.07 9.06
C MET A 38 16.62 1.38 10.13
N GLU A 39 17.72 2.03 9.75
CA GLU A 39 18.70 2.62 10.66
C GLU A 39 18.27 4.05 11.03
N LEU A 40 18.23 4.35 12.32
CA LEU A 40 17.88 5.67 12.85
C LEU A 40 19.16 6.46 13.15
N LYS A 41 19.47 7.47 12.34
CA LYS A 41 20.72 8.25 12.41
C LYS A 41 20.81 9.13 13.66
N ASN A 42 19.67 9.55 14.20
CA ASN A 42 19.57 10.43 15.38
C ASN A 42 18.61 9.85 16.44
N TYR A 43 18.78 8.59 16.80
CA TYR A 43 17.90 7.95 17.79
C TYR A 43 18.07 8.57 19.18
N ASN A 44 16.95 8.98 19.78
CA ASN A 44 16.90 9.41 21.17
C ASN A 44 15.93 8.50 21.95
N PRO A 45 16.43 7.64 22.87
CA PRO A 45 15.61 6.68 23.61
C PRO A 45 14.55 7.33 24.52
N GLN A 46 14.65 8.64 24.79
CA GLN A 46 13.65 9.39 25.55
C GLN A 46 12.42 9.79 24.71
N ILE A 47 12.51 9.72 23.38
CA ILE A 47 11.41 10.06 22.46
C ILE A 47 10.61 8.78 22.15
N LYS A 48 9.67 8.44 23.05
CA LYS A 48 8.75 7.29 22.91
C LYS A 48 7.75 7.40 21.75
N ALA A 49 7.69 8.54 21.06
CA ALA A 49 6.63 8.87 20.10
C ALA A 49 6.68 8.09 18.76
N SER A 50 7.73 7.32 18.47
CA SER A 50 8.13 7.11 17.06
C SER A 50 7.89 5.71 16.46
N HIS A 51 7.53 4.66 17.21
CA HIS A 51 7.32 3.33 16.59
C HIS A 51 6.12 3.29 15.64
N GLN A 52 5.00 3.93 16.00
CA GLN A 52 3.82 3.96 15.12
C GLN A 52 4.09 4.77 13.84
N GLU A 53 4.84 5.87 13.96
CA GLU A 53 5.23 6.69 12.81
C GLU A 53 6.12 5.90 11.84
N TYR A 54 7.10 5.14 12.34
CA TYR A 54 7.91 4.26 11.50
C TYR A 54 7.11 3.10 10.91
N ASN A 55 6.18 2.51 11.67
CA ASN A 55 5.26 1.50 11.15
C ASN A 55 4.41 2.06 10.01
N ASN A 56 3.81 3.24 10.17
CA ASN A 56 3.03 3.92 9.15
C ASN A 56 3.89 4.27 7.92
N PHE A 57 5.11 4.75 8.16
CA PHE A 57 6.07 5.06 7.09
C PHE A 57 6.39 3.81 6.27
N ILE A 58 6.71 2.68 6.91
CA ILE A 58 6.97 1.43 6.21
C ILE A 58 5.71 0.92 5.51
N GLU A 59 4.59 0.84 6.22
CA GLU A 59 3.32 0.34 5.69
C GLU A 59 2.90 1.11 4.44
N SER A 60 3.16 2.43 4.37
CA SER A 60 2.85 3.26 3.21
C SER A 60 3.52 2.78 1.91
N HIS A 61 4.76 2.26 1.99
CA HIS A 61 5.46 1.68 0.83
C HIS A 61 4.72 0.44 0.31
N PHE A 62 4.22 -0.38 1.22
CA PHE A 62 3.48 -1.59 0.87
C PHE A 62 2.09 -1.25 0.34
N ILE A 63 1.34 -0.38 1.02
CA ILE A 63 0.02 0.09 0.59
C ILE A 63 0.10 0.72 -0.80
N SER A 64 1.07 1.60 -1.04
CA SER A 64 1.24 2.26 -2.35
C SER A 64 1.37 1.21 -3.45
N ARG A 65 2.25 0.23 -3.27
CA ARG A 65 2.45 -0.84 -4.25
C ARG A 65 1.24 -1.77 -4.39
N MET A 66 0.53 -2.05 -3.30
CA MET A 66 -0.67 -2.88 -3.30
C MET A 66 -1.76 -2.24 -4.15
N ILE A 67 -1.94 -0.92 -4.03
CA ILE A 67 -2.93 -0.18 -4.80
C ILE A 67 -2.59 -0.15 -6.30
N GLU A 68 -1.31 0.04 -6.64
CA GLU A 68 -0.88 0.04 -8.04
C GLU A 68 -1.00 -1.34 -8.67
N ASN A 69 -0.34 -2.32 -8.06
CA ASN A 69 -0.07 -3.61 -8.70
C ASN A 69 -1.07 -4.69 -8.30
N ARG A 70 -1.94 -4.40 -7.32
CA ARG A 70 -2.95 -5.31 -6.80
C ARG A 70 -2.37 -6.64 -6.31
N ILE A 71 -1.22 -6.55 -5.65
CA ILE A 71 -0.52 -7.68 -5.03
C ILE A 71 -0.79 -7.62 -3.53
N ASP A 72 -1.21 -8.73 -2.93
CA ASP A 72 -1.36 -8.82 -1.48
C ASP A 72 0.02 -8.92 -0.79
N TYR A 73 0.07 -8.43 0.44
CA TYR A 73 1.24 -8.57 1.30
C TYR A 73 0.83 -8.83 2.74
N THR A 74 1.78 -9.43 3.45
CA THR A 74 1.82 -9.45 4.91
C THR A 74 3.14 -8.84 5.32
N ILE A 75 3.09 -7.86 6.22
CA ILE A 75 4.26 -7.31 6.89
C ILE A 75 4.04 -7.40 8.39
N LYS A 76 5.11 -7.70 9.13
CA LYS A 76 5.10 -7.81 10.58
C LYS A 76 6.28 -7.04 11.15
N GLU A 77 6.02 -6.25 12.18
CA GLU A 77 7.08 -5.66 13.01
C GLU A 77 7.89 -6.81 13.64
N GLY A 78 9.21 -6.73 13.50
CA GLY A 78 10.15 -7.73 13.97
C GLY A 78 10.84 -7.26 15.24
N ALA A 79 12.13 -6.96 15.11
CA ALA A 79 13.00 -6.60 16.21
C ALA A 79 13.36 -5.11 16.19
N THR A 80 13.59 -4.56 17.38
CA THR A 80 14.43 -3.37 17.55
C THR A 80 15.82 -3.85 17.95
N ILE A 81 16.85 -3.47 17.19
CA ILE A 81 18.24 -3.87 17.42
C ILE A 81 19.02 -2.63 17.79
N ILE A 82 19.73 -2.67 18.92
CA ILE A 82 20.59 -1.59 19.40
C ILE A 82 22.02 -2.11 19.41
N GLU A 83 22.89 -1.51 18.60
CA GLU A 83 24.32 -1.78 18.60
C GLU A 83 25.03 -0.72 19.44
N HIS A 84 25.69 -1.15 20.51
CA HIS A 84 26.42 -0.26 21.42
C HIS A 84 27.89 -0.11 20.99
N ASP A 85 28.54 0.94 21.49
CA ASP A 85 29.94 1.27 21.15
C ASP A 85 30.96 0.24 21.61
N ASP A 86 30.61 -0.56 22.62
CA ASP A 86 31.44 -1.64 23.16
C ASP A 86 31.31 -2.94 22.35
N GLY A 87 30.53 -2.94 21.27
CA GLY A 87 30.25 -4.09 20.42
C GLY A 87 29.13 -4.99 20.95
N HIS A 88 28.50 -4.66 22.08
CA HIS A 88 27.29 -5.33 22.54
C HIS A 88 26.13 -5.06 21.58
N THR A 89 25.26 -6.05 21.39
CA THR A 89 24.02 -5.91 20.62
C THR A 89 22.83 -6.30 21.49
N GLU A 90 21.94 -5.36 21.73
CA GLU A 90 20.65 -5.62 22.36
C GLU A 90 19.58 -5.87 21.29
N VAL A 91 18.78 -6.92 21.46
CA VAL A 91 17.68 -7.26 20.57
C VAL A 91 16.39 -7.29 21.36
N ILE A 92 15.51 -6.32 21.09
CA ILE A 92 14.20 -6.20 21.72
C ILE A 92 13.16 -6.77 20.76
N LEU A 93 12.50 -7.84 21.18
CA LEU A 93 11.46 -8.52 20.41
C LEU A 93 10.08 -8.15 20.95
N LYS A 94 9.13 -7.82 20.05
CA LYS A 94 7.69 -7.81 20.37
C LYS A 94 7.09 -9.16 20.00
N PRO A 95 6.65 -9.99 20.96
CA PRO A 95 6.23 -11.36 20.65
C PRO A 95 4.78 -11.40 20.13
N GLU A 96 4.60 -11.79 18.86
CA GLU A 96 3.34 -12.38 18.37
C GLU A 96 3.56 -13.63 17.50
N THR A 97 4.73 -13.81 16.88
CA THR A 97 5.24 -15.10 16.36
C THR A 97 6.72 -14.92 15.98
N ILE A 98 7.62 -15.73 16.52
CA ILE A 98 9.06 -15.61 16.25
C ILE A 98 9.40 -16.34 14.95
N THR A 99 9.99 -15.65 13.98
CA THR A 99 10.79 -16.26 12.92
C THR A 99 12.02 -15.39 12.70
N ILE A 100 13.18 -15.84 13.19
CA ILE A 100 14.47 -15.15 13.04
C ILE A 100 15.17 -15.73 11.81
N THR A 101 15.46 -14.89 10.82
CA THR A 101 16.32 -15.25 9.69
C THR A 101 17.49 -14.28 9.63
N VAL A 102 18.71 -14.79 9.75
CA VAL A 102 19.95 -14.01 9.64
C VAL A 102 20.48 -14.11 8.21
N THR A 103 20.87 -12.98 7.61
CA THR A 103 21.52 -12.94 6.28
C THR A 103 22.67 -11.92 6.31
N LEU A 104 23.82 -12.30 5.72
CA LEU A 104 25.07 -11.54 5.61
C LEU A 104 25.52 -11.50 4.10
N PRO A 105 26.41 -10.60 3.64
CA PRO A 105 26.08 -9.50 2.69
C PRO A 105 26.32 -9.74 1.17
N ASN A 106 25.44 -9.12 0.37
CA ASN A 106 25.56 -8.51 -0.99
C ASN A 106 26.05 -9.31 -2.23
N PRO A 107 25.48 -9.05 -3.43
CA PRO A 107 25.75 -7.80 -4.16
C PRO A 107 24.52 -6.98 -4.58
N LYS A 108 24.68 -5.66 -4.58
CA LYS A 108 23.82 -4.70 -5.28
C LYS A 108 24.02 -4.85 -6.78
N VAL A 109 22.93 -4.96 -7.54
CA VAL A 109 22.95 -4.83 -9.00
C VAL A 109 22.20 -3.55 -9.35
N LYS A 110 22.90 -2.60 -9.98
CA LYS A 110 22.28 -1.44 -10.63
C LYS A 110 22.21 -1.76 -12.12
N ILE A 111 21.00 -1.97 -12.62
CA ILE A 111 20.76 -2.13 -14.07
C ILE A 111 20.41 -0.75 -14.62
N THR A 112 21.08 -0.35 -15.68
CA THR A 112 20.73 0.82 -16.49
C THR A 112 20.75 0.36 -17.94
N GLY A 113 19.59 0.38 -18.58
CA GLY A 113 19.44 -0.01 -19.98
C GLY A 113 19.76 1.16 -20.90
N PHE A 114 20.51 0.90 -21.96
CA PHE A 114 20.75 1.82 -23.06
C PHE A 114 20.16 1.22 -24.33
N ASP A 115 19.62 2.04 -25.23
CA ASP A 115 19.31 1.58 -26.58
C ASP A 115 20.60 1.34 -27.40
N LYS A 116 20.43 0.88 -28.63
CA LYS A 116 21.54 0.49 -29.53
C LYS A 116 22.42 1.68 -29.93
N ASP A 117 21.95 2.91 -29.69
CA ASP A 117 22.58 4.17 -30.10
C ASP A 117 23.04 5.00 -28.89
N GLY A 118 22.92 4.48 -27.66
CA GLY A 118 23.37 5.15 -26.44
C GLY A 118 22.50 6.35 -26.02
N ASN A 119 21.28 6.46 -26.54
CA ASN A 119 20.38 7.58 -26.23
C ASN A 119 19.46 7.25 -25.04
N ILE A 120 19.19 8.27 -24.23
CA ILE A 120 18.13 8.22 -23.21
C ILE A 120 16.81 8.28 -23.98
N ASN A 121 16.11 7.15 -23.99
CA ASN A 121 14.81 7.04 -24.60
C ASN A 121 13.82 7.93 -23.81
N TYR A 122 12.93 8.63 -24.51
CA TYR A 122 11.86 9.44 -23.93
C TYR A 122 11.14 8.62 -22.83
N ASP A 123 11.30 9.02 -21.57
CA ASP A 123 11.36 8.07 -20.45
C ASP A 123 10.01 7.90 -19.74
N SER A 124 9.19 6.99 -20.26
CA SER A 124 7.95 6.56 -19.59
C SER A 124 8.19 5.92 -18.22
N GLU A 125 9.36 5.33 -17.98
CA GLU A 125 9.71 4.67 -16.72
C GLU A 125 10.05 5.70 -15.62
N GLU A 126 10.75 6.78 -15.97
CA GLU A 126 11.01 7.89 -15.05
C GLU A 126 9.72 8.62 -14.64
N GLU A 127 8.81 8.86 -15.59
CA GLU A 127 7.49 9.43 -15.27
C GLU A 127 6.67 8.52 -14.35
N GLU A 128 6.69 7.21 -14.59
CA GLU A 128 5.97 6.24 -13.79
C GLU A 128 6.56 6.15 -12.38
N ARG A 129 7.88 6.11 -12.26
CA ARG A 129 8.59 6.18 -10.97
C ARG A 129 8.23 7.45 -10.20
N LYS A 130 8.17 8.60 -10.88
CA LYS A 130 7.79 9.88 -10.26
C LYS A 130 6.34 9.84 -9.77
N LYS A 131 5.40 9.34 -10.57
CA LYS A 131 3.98 9.18 -10.18
C LYS A 131 3.83 8.24 -8.98
N GLN A 132 4.61 7.17 -8.92
CA GLN A 132 4.63 6.24 -7.78
C GLN A 132 5.17 6.92 -6.52
N GLN A 133 6.28 7.66 -6.61
CA GLN A 133 6.84 8.43 -5.49
C GLN A 133 5.89 9.53 -4.99
N GLU A 134 5.23 10.22 -5.91
CA GLU A 134 4.21 11.23 -5.58
C GLU A 134 2.98 10.62 -4.90
N PHE A 135 2.59 9.40 -5.26
CA PHE A 135 1.47 8.73 -4.61
C PHE A 135 1.85 8.18 -3.23
N LEU A 136 3.05 7.61 -3.11
CA LEU A 136 3.61 7.16 -1.83
C LEU A 136 3.65 8.29 -0.80
N SER A 137 4.19 9.46 -1.16
CA SER A 137 4.28 10.60 -0.24
C SER A 137 2.89 11.06 0.23
N LYS A 138 1.89 11.00 -0.65
CA LYS A 138 0.51 11.33 -0.29
C LYS A 138 -0.11 10.33 0.67
N ILE A 139 0.20 9.03 0.55
CA ILE A 139 -0.25 8.01 1.51
C ILE A 139 0.39 8.26 2.87
N GLN A 140 1.71 8.50 2.90
CA GLN A 140 2.45 8.81 4.14
C GLN A 140 1.84 9.97 4.90
N ASN A 141 1.37 10.99 4.17
CA ASN A 141 0.77 12.16 4.76
C ASN A 141 -0.64 11.97 5.33
N VAL A 142 -1.35 10.87 5.04
CA VAL A 142 -2.78 10.74 5.41
C VAL A 142 -3.12 9.46 6.15
N LEU A 143 -2.20 8.51 6.24
CA LEU A 143 -2.46 7.18 6.79
C LEU A 143 -2.97 7.20 8.23
N ASP A 144 -2.54 8.18 9.02
CA ASP A 144 -2.93 8.38 10.43
C ASP A 144 -3.76 9.64 10.68
N LYS A 145 -4.09 10.41 9.63
CA LYS A 145 -4.82 11.68 9.77
C LYS A 145 -6.32 11.52 9.84
N ASP A 146 -6.88 10.47 9.24
CA ASP A 146 -8.31 10.24 9.18
C ASP A 146 -8.64 8.76 9.37
N GLU A 147 -9.50 8.46 10.34
CA GLU A 147 -9.90 7.10 10.70
C GLU A 147 -10.52 6.32 9.52
N ILE A 148 -11.07 7.01 8.52
CA ILE A 148 -11.63 6.35 7.34
C ILE A 148 -10.56 5.77 6.41
N VAL A 149 -9.33 6.30 6.44
CA VAL A 149 -8.24 5.90 5.52
C VAL A 149 -7.83 4.44 5.74
N PRO A 150 -7.54 3.98 6.97
CA PRO A 150 -7.29 2.57 7.23
C PRO A 150 -8.44 1.66 6.77
N HIS A 151 -9.70 2.08 6.96
CA HIS A 151 -10.87 1.27 6.58
C HIS A 151 -10.98 1.05 5.07
N ILE A 152 -10.84 2.10 4.26
CA ILE A 152 -10.92 1.96 2.79
C ILE A 152 -9.73 1.19 2.21
N ILE A 153 -8.54 1.33 2.81
CA ILE A 153 -7.35 0.59 2.41
C ILE A 153 -7.53 -0.90 2.73
N GLU A 154 -8.07 -1.21 3.91
CA GLU A 154 -8.37 -2.58 4.32
C GLU A 154 -9.45 -3.22 3.43
N SER A 155 -10.52 -2.50 3.08
CA SER A 155 -11.49 -2.99 2.09
C SER A 155 -10.81 -3.25 0.74
N TYR A 156 -9.94 -2.36 0.25
CA TYR A 156 -9.19 -2.62 -0.99
C TYR A 156 -8.30 -3.87 -0.88
N LYS A 157 -7.57 -4.03 0.22
CA LYS A 157 -6.75 -5.22 0.52
C LYS A 157 -7.56 -6.51 0.55
N ASN A 158 -8.74 -6.48 1.19
CA ASN A 158 -9.64 -7.62 1.25
C ASN A 158 -10.21 -8.00 -0.13
N SER A 159 -10.37 -7.03 -1.04
CA SER A 159 -10.74 -7.32 -2.43
C SER A 159 -9.70 -8.16 -3.18
N ILE A 160 -8.44 -8.13 -2.73
CA ILE A 160 -7.33 -8.92 -3.30
C ILE A 160 -7.30 -10.31 -2.62
N ARG A 161 -7.40 -10.33 -1.29
CA ARG A 161 -7.34 -11.56 -0.47
C ARG A 161 -8.51 -12.50 -0.69
N PHE A 162 -9.69 -11.96 -0.94
CA PHE A 162 -10.94 -12.69 -1.04
C PHE A 162 -11.56 -12.52 -2.42
N PRO A 163 -11.03 -13.19 -3.46
CA PRO A 163 -11.44 -12.97 -4.85
C PRO A 163 -12.91 -13.35 -5.13
N LYS A 164 -13.52 -14.21 -4.30
CA LYS A 164 -14.95 -14.56 -4.43
C LYS A 164 -15.87 -13.45 -3.92
N GLU A 165 -15.35 -12.57 -3.07
CA GLU A 165 -16.03 -11.43 -2.46
C GLU A 165 -15.48 -10.10 -2.98
N GLU A 166 -14.60 -10.12 -3.99
CA GLU A 166 -13.89 -8.95 -4.51
C GLU A 166 -14.81 -7.74 -4.72
N LEU A 167 -15.92 -7.94 -5.44
CA LEU A 167 -16.84 -6.85 -5.78
C LEU A 167 -17.59 -6.28 -4.57
N ILE A 168 -17.75 -7.06 -3.50
CA ILE A 168 -18.29 -6.57 -2.23
C ILE A 168 -17.30 -5.58 -1.63
N TYR A 169 -16.06 -6.01 -1.46
CA TYR A 169 -15.00 -5.20 -0.86
C TYR A 169 -14.67 -3.95 -1.67
N LEU A 170 -14.67 -4.03 -3.01
CA LEU A 170 -14.52 -2.85 -3.87
C LEU A 170 -15.68 -1.85 -3.71
N TYR A 171 -16.89 -2.35 -3.42
CA TYR A 171 -18.06 -1.51 -3.20
C TYR A 171 -18.10 -0.90 -1.80
N GLU A 172 -17.55 -1.57 -0.78
CA GLU A 172 -17.41 -1.02 0.58
C GLU A 172 -16.66 0.33 0.59
N ILE A 173 -15.67 0.49 -0.29
CA ILE A 173 -14.95 1.76 -0.45
C ILE A 173 -15.92 2.90 -0.77
N ILE A 174 -16.88 2.70 -1.67
CA ILE A 174 -17.82 3.76 -2.05
C ILE A 174 -18.93 3.97 -1.01
N ASP A 175 -19.36 2.92 -0.31
CA ASP A 175 -20.30 3.05 0.82
C ASP A 175 -19.65 3.84 1.98
N ALA A 176 -18.38 3.55 2.29
CA ALA A 176 -17.59 4.27 3.29
C ALA A 176 -17.45 5.75 2.92
N LEU A 177 -17.08 6.06 1.68
CA LEU A 177 -16.93 7.44 1.21
C LEU A 177 -18.26 8.20 1.14
N GLN A 178 -19.36 7.55 0.73
CA GLN A 178 -20.69 8.16 0.79
C GLN A 178 -21.08 8.54 2.20
N THR A 179 -20.79 7.67 3.17
CA THR A 179 -21.06 7.93 4.57
C THR A 179 -20.21 9.09 5.06
N TYR A 180 -18.91 9.08 4.77
CA TYR A 180 -17.95 10.13 5.13
C TYR A 180 -18.37 11.51 4.60
N PHE A 181 -18.71 11.61 3.31
CA PHE A 181 -19.15 12.86 2.67
C PHE A 181 -20.63 13.18 2.88
N LYS A 182 -21.37 12.35 3.62
CA LYS A 182 -22.82 12.51 3.88
C LYS A 182 -23.68 12.48 2.60
N GLY A 183 -23.23 11.75 1.58
CA GLY A 183 -24.01 11.47 0.39
C GLY A 183 -23.19 11.26 -0.88
N LYS A 184 -23.78 10.58 -1.86
CA LYS A 184 -23.18 10.33 -3.19
C LYS A 184 -22.82 11.62 -3.92
N SER A 185 -23.72 12.61 -3.94
CA SER A 185 -23.50 13.86 -4.68
C SER A 185 -22.30 14.64 -4.12
N GLU A 186 -22.20 14.73 -2.80
CA GLU A 186 -21.07 15.37 -2.12
C GLU A 186 -19.76 14.61 -2.36
N ALA A 187 -19.77 13.27 -2.24
CA ALA A 187 -18.59 12.46 -2.53
C ALA A 187 -18.08 12.67 -3.96
N ILE A 188 -18.96 12.60 -4.96
CA ILE A 188 -18.61 12.83 -6.37
C ILE A 188 -18.02 14.23 -6.57
N GLY A 189 -18.67 15.26 -6.02
CA GLY A 189 -18.22 16.65 -6.14
C GLY A 189 -16.86 16.91 -5.50
N ARG A 190 -16.62 16.39 -4.29
CA ARG A 190 -15.37 16.55 -3.54
C ARG A 190 -14.22 15.78 -4.17
N LEU A 191 -14.48 14.55 -4.63
CA LEU A 191 -13.47 13.66 -5.21
C LEU A 191 -13.19 13.95 -6.69
N LYS A 192 -14.00 14.80 -7.33
CA LYS A 192 -13.92 15.13 -8.76
C LYS A 192 -13.95 13.86 -9.64
N ILE A 193 -14.77 12.89 -9.24
CA ILE A 193 -15.01 11.65 -10.00
C ILE A 193 -16.23 11.85 -10.91
N SER A 194 -16.29 11.13 -12.03
CA SER A 194 -17.45 11.21 -12.93
C SER A 194 -18.66 10.48 -12.34
N THR A 195 -19.87 10.95 -12.63
CA THR A 195 -21.11 10.26 -12.21
C THR A 195 -21.22 8.90 -12.90
N GLU A 196 -20.68 8.79 -14.11
CA GLU A 196 -20.61 7.59 -14.93
C GLU A 196 -19.75 6.52 -14.26
N ASP A 197 -18.51 6.84 -13.86
CA ASP A 197 -17.63 5.89 -13.17
C ASP A 197 -18.27 5.40 -11.87
N TRP A 198 -18.82 6.31 -11.07
CA TRP A 198 -19.49 5.96 -9.82
C TRP A 198 -20.65 4.99 -10.05
N SER A 199 -21.49 5.29 -11.05
CA SER A 199 -22.68 4.51 -11.34
C SER A 199 -22.33 3.17 -11.99
N GLU A 200 -21.25 3.13 -12.79
CA GLU A 200 -20.74 1.91 -13.41
C GLU A 200 -20.18 0.94 -12.37
N LEU A 201 -19.41 1.42 -11.39
CA LEU A 201 -18.96 0.58 -10.28
C LEU A 201 -20.15 -0.01 -9.51
N GLY A 202 -21.16 0.82 -9.20
CA GLY A 202 -22.38 0.34 -8.54
C GLY A 202 -23.15 -0.68 -9.39
N ARG A 203 -23.20 -0.49 -10.72
CA ARG A 203 -23.83 -1.44 -11.63
C ARG A 203 -23.11 -2.79 -11.60
N ILE A 204 -21.78 -2.79 -11.68
CA ILE A 204 -20.98 -4.02 -11.68
C ILE A 204 -21.09 -4.75 -10.34
N CYS A 205 -20.94 -4.04 -9.22
CA CYS A 205 -20.93 -4.67 -7.90
C CYS A 205 -22.31 -5.14 -7.42
N ASN A 206 -23.39 -4.40 -7.74
CA ASN A 206 -24.71 -4.64 -7.16
C ASN A 206 -25.76 -5.16 -8.14
N ASN A 207 -25.71 -4.75 -9.41
CA ASN A 207 -26.84 -4.93 -10.33
C ASN A 207 -26.60 -6.04 -11.36
N LEU A 208 -25.34 -6.29 -11.75
CA LEU A 208 -25.02 -7.42 -12.59
C LEU A 208 -25.23 -8.73 -11.81
N PRO A 209 -25.76 -9.80 -12.44
CA PRO A 209 -25.99 -11.07 -11.76
C PRO A 209 -24.68 -11.86 -11.64
N LEU A 210 -23.68 -11.31 -10.95
CA LEU A 210 -22.35 -11.91 -10.78
C LEU A 210 -22.29 -12.72 -9.49
N LYS A 211 -21.64 -13.88 -9.52
CA LYS A 211 -21.43 -14.70 -8.31
C LYS A 211 -20.65 -13.94 -7.24
N GLN A 212 -19.77 -13.02 -7.63
CA GLN A 212 -18.99 -12.17 -6.75
C GLN A 212 -19.75 -10.91 -6.29
N GLY A 213 -20.89 -10.60 -6.90
CA GLY A 213 -21.66 -9.39 -6.62
C GLY A 213 -22.27 -9.38 -5.21
N ARG A 214 -22.47 -8.17 -4.68
CA ARG A 214 -23.02 -7.93 -3.33
C ARG A 214 -24.44 -8.46 -3.19
N HIS A 215 -25.27 -8.26 -4.21
CA HIS A 215 -26.68 -8.66 -4.19
C HIS A 215 -26.92 -10.03 -4.84
N ARG A 216 -25.91 -10.91 -4.88
CA ARG A 216 -26.03 -12.25 -5.47
C ARG A 216 -27.21 -13.08 -4.91
N GLY A 217 -27.55 -12.90 -3.63
CA GLY A 217 -28.68 -13.57 -2.99
C GLY A 217 -30.05 -13.16 -3.54
N GLN A 218 -30.14 -11.99 -4.19
CA GLN A 218 -31.35 -11.52 -4.88
C GLN A 218 -31.42 -12.00 -6.33
N MET A 219 -30.35 -12.62 -6.84
CA MET A 219 -30.18 -13.02 -8.24
C MET A 219 -30.14 -14.55 -8.42
N ILE A 220 -30.71 -15.30 -7.47
CA ILE A 220 -30.73 -16.78 -7.48
C ILE A 220 -31.31 -17.28 -8.80
N GLY A 221 -30.62 -18.25 -9.43
CA GLY A 221 -30.99 -18.82 -10.73
C GLY A 221 -30.54 -18.03 -11.96
N LYS A 222 -29.95 -16.83 -11.79
CA LYS A 222 -29.45 -15.97 -12.88
C LYS A 222 -27.95 -15.68 -12.80
N LEU A 223 -27.27 -16.18 -11.77
CA LEU A 223 -25.87 -15.88 -11.50
C LEU A 223 -24.95 -16.40 -12.61
N LYS A 224 -24.03 -15.56 -13.05
CA LYS A 224 -22.93 -15.87 -13.97
C LYS A 224 -21.58 -15.59 -13.30
N ASP A 225 -20.54 -16.23 -13.82
CA ASP A 225 -19.17 -15.86 -13.49
C ASP A 225 -18.85 -14.48 -14.06
N SER A 226 -18.12 -13.66 -13.30
CA SER A 226 -17.59 -12.40 -13.79
C SER A 226 -16.62 -12.62 -14.95
N LYS A 227 -16.75 -11.80 -15.99
CA LYS A 227 -15.73 -11.71 -17.03
C LYS A 227 -14.55 -10.88 -16.52
N GLU A 228 -13.35 -11.16 -17.01
CA GLU A 228 -12.15 -10.42 -16.59
C GLU A 228 -12.31 -8.91 -16.82
N GLY A 229 -12.89 -8.50 -17.96
CA GLY A 229 -13.14 -7.08 -18.24
C GLY A 229 -14.16 -6.41 -17.29
N GLU A 230 -15.07 -7.16 -16.66
CA GLU A 230 -15.99 -6.62 -15.65
C GLU A 230 -15.25 -6.37 -14.33
N LEU A 231 -14.39 -7.31 -13.92
CA LEU A 231 -13.56 -7.16 -12.73
C LEU A 231 -12.55 -6.04 -12.92
N GLU A 232 -11.83 -6.02 -14.04
CA GLU A 232 -10.83 -4.99 -14.32
C GLU A 232 -11.43 -3.59 -14.35
N LYS A 233 -12.62 -3.43 -14.92
CA LYS A 233 -13.32 -2.16 -14.91
C LYS A 233 -13.67 -1.71 -13.49
N ALA A 234 -14.14 -2.61 -12.63
CA ALA A 234 -14.41 -2.30 -11.23
C ALA A 234 -13.12 -1.92 -10.48
N ARG A 235 -12.03 -2.66 -10.70
CA ARG A 235 -10.70 -2.40 -10.11
C ARG A 235 -10.19 -1.02 -10.45
N ASP A 236 -10.23 -0.66 -11.74
CA ASP A 236 -9.76 0.64 -12.22
C ASP A 236 -10.55 1.79 -11.62
N ILE A 237 -11.88 1.67 -11.57
CA ILE A 237 -12.74 2.70 -10.97
C ILE A 237 -12.45 2.82 -9.47
N SER A 238 -12.36 1.70 -8.73
CA SER A 238 -12.05 1.73 -7.30
C SER A 238 -10.66 2.32 -7.02
N ARG A 239 -9.64 1.98 -7.81
CA ARG A 239 -8.29 2.57 -7.71
C ARG A 239 -8.33 4.08 -7.95
N LYS A 240 -9.06 4.52 -8.97
CA LYS A 240 -9.26 5.94 -9.27
C LYS A 240 -9.93 6.68 -8.11
N ILE A 241 -11.00 6.12 -7.54
CA ILE A 241 -11.71 6.70 -6.39
C ILE A 241 -10.78 6.80 -5.17
N LEU A 242 -10.04 5.73 -4.85
CA LEU A 242 -9.10 5.69 -3.73
C LEU A 242 -8.01 6.75 -3.87
N ARG A 243 -7.41 6.88 -5.06
CA ARG A 243 -6.43 7.93 -5.37
C ARG A 243 -7.02 9.33 -5.22
N SER A 244 -8.22 9.56 -5.73
CA SER A 244 -8.91 10.84 -5.58
C SER A 244 -9.15 11.20 -4.11
N PHE A 245 -9.51 10.23 -3.28
CA PHE A 245 -9.74 10.48 -1.86
C PHE A 245 -8.45 10.79 -1.11
N ILE A 246 -7.38 10.03 -1.35
CA ILE A 246 -6.05 10.32 -0.78
C ILE A 246 -5.59 11.73 -1.22
N ASN A 247 -5.81 12.09 -2.49
CA ASN A 247 -5.49 13.44 -2.98
C ASN A 247 -6.33 14.53 -2.27
N TYR A 248 -7.62 14.29 -2.05
CA TYR A 248 -8.52 15.21 -1.34
C TYR A 248 -8.02 15.49 0.08
N LEU A 249 -7.62 14.46 0.82
CA LEU A 249 -7.09 14.61 2.19
C LEU A 249 -5.73 15.34 2.23
N ASN A 250 -4.93 15.26 1.17
CA ASN A 250 -3.68 16.01 1.07
C ASN A 250 -3.88 17.50 0.72
N GLN A 251 -5.10 17.91 0.34
CA GLN A 251 -5.45 19.29 -0.03
C GLN A 251 -6.32 19.98 1.02
N SER A 252 -6.84 19.23 1.99
CA SER A 252 -7.72 19.68 3.06
C SER A 252 -6.91 20.02 4.31
#